data_AF-A0A4R6PYN4-F1
#
_entry.id   AF-A0A4R6PYN4-F1
#
_cell.length_a   1.000
_cell.length_b   1.000
_cell.length_c   1.000
_cell.angle_alpha   90.00
_cell.angle_beta   90.00
_cell.angle_gamma   90.00
#
_symmetry.space_group_name_H-M   'P 1'
#
loop_
_entity.id
_entity.type
_entity.pdbx_description
1 polymer ?
#
loop_
_entity_poly.entity_id
_entity_poly.type
_entity_poly.pdbx_seq_one_letter_code
_entity_poly.pdbx_strand_id
1 'polypeptide(L)' 'METVRDGVFCEEFEPADATRIVELMKQFASFPLGAADASLIAVAERLQVRDIASADHHFRAVRTAGLDYINVVP' A
#
# COMPACT_ATOMS: atom_id res chain seq x y z
N MET A 1 20.53 9.75 10.27
CA MET A 1 20.74 9.53 11.72
C MET A 1 19.54 9.98 12.54
N GLU A 2 18.94 11.13 12.25
CA GLU A 2 17.72 11.59 12.93
C GLU A 2 16.49 10.71 12.66
N THR A 3 16.25 10.27 11.42
CA THR A 3 15.14 9.34 11.07
C THR A 3 15.19 8.01 11.82
N VAL A 4 16.38 7.44 11.98
CA VAL A 4 16.60 6.21 12.76
C VAL A 4 16.33 6.44 14.25
N ARG A 5 16.64 7.64 14.77
CA ARG A 5 16.37 8.00 16.17
C ARG A 5 14.87 8.13 16.44
N ASP A 6 14.14 8.70 15.49
CA ASP A 6 12.71 8.97 15.64
C ASP A 6 11.85 7.77 15.21
N GLY A 7 12.45 6.73 14.63
CA GLY A 7 11.79 5.50 14.23
C GLY A 7 10.82 5.66 13.06
N VAL A 8 10.91 6.78 12.34
CA VAL A 8 10.04 7.09 11.20
C VAL A 8 10.88 7.11 9.93
N PHE A 9 10.46 6.28 8.98
CA PHE A 9 11.03 6.20 7.63
C PHE A 9 9.98 6.70 6.64
N CYS A 10 10.38 7.59 5.75
CA CYS A 10 9.54 8.09 4.68
C CYS A 10 10.06 7.52 3.37
N GLU A 11 9.20 6.79 2.66
CA GLU A 11 9.52 6.17 1.37
C GLU A 11 8.74 6.92 0.29
N GLU A 12 9.47 7.45 -0.69
CA GLU A 12 8.85 7.93 -1.93
C GLU A 12 8.49 6.72 -2.80
N PHE A 13 7.35 6.80 -3.49
CA PHE A 13 6.98 5.76 -4.44
C PHE A 13 7.78 5.93 -5.74
N GLU A 14 8.19 4.80 -6.32
CA GLU A 14 8.97 4.77 -7.55
C GLU A 14 8.05 4.82 -8.80
N PRO A 15 8.57 5.10 -10.00
CA PRO A 15 7.77 5.03 -11.23
C PRO A 15 7.09 3.67 -11.47
N ALA A 16 7.70 2.58 -10.99
CA ALA A 16 7.11 1.25 -11.02
C ALA A 16 5.86 1.16 -10.13
N ASP A 17 5.90 1.76 -8.94
CA ASP A 17 4.77 1.85 -8.03
C ASP A 17 3.63 2.66 -8.67
N ALA A 18 3.94 3.77 -9.36
CA ALA A 18 2.94 4.55 -10.08
C ALA A 18 2.18 3.74 -11.13
N THR A 19 2.88 2.85 -11.85
CA THR A 19 2.25 1.93 -12.81
C THR A 19 1.32 0.96 -12.07
N ARG A 20 1.80 0.39 -10.96
CA ARG A 20 1.03 -0.55 -10.14
C ARG A 20 -0.21 0.10 -9.49
N ILE A 21 -0.10 1.35 -9.05
CA ILE A 21 -1.21 2.15 -8.52
C ILE A 21 -2.33 2.26 -9.56
N VAL A 22 -1.98 2.60 -10.80
CA VAL A 22 -2.96 2.73 -11.89
C VAL A 22 -3.62 1.38 -12.20
N GLU A 23 -2.87 0.28 -12.16
CA GLU A 23 -3.43 -1.06 -12.32
C GLU A 23 -4.43 -1.41 -11.21
N LEU A 24 -4.08 -1.16 -9.95
CA LEU A 24 -4.96 -1.40 -8.80
C LEU A 24 -6.24 -0.58 -8.91
N MET A 25 -6.13 0.72 -9.21
CA MET A 25 -7.30 1.59 -9.41
C MET A 25 -8.21 1.11 -10.55
N LYS A 26 -7.64 0.54 -11.63
CA LYS A 26 -8.42 -0.05 -12.72
C LYS A 26 -9.06 -1.38 -12.32
N GLN A 27 -8.30 -2.26 -11.66
CA GLN A 27 -8.75 -3.58 -11.23
C GLN A 27 -9.91 -3.48 -10.24
N PHE A 28 -9.85 -2.49 -9.36
CA PHE A 28 -10.88 -2.21 -8.36
C PHE A 28 -11.74 -1.02 -8.79
N ALA A 29 -11.90 -0.69 -10.07
CA ALA A 29 -12.71 0.49 -10.47
C ALA A 29 -14.17 0.45 -9.96
N SER A 30 -14.73 -0.75 -9.70
CA SER A 30 -16.07 -0.93 -9.13
C SER A 30 -16.12 -0.95 -7.60
N PHE A 31 -14.97 -0.87 -6.93
CA PHE A 31 -14.80 -0.83 -5.48
C PHE A 31 -13.86 0.34 -5.16
N PRO A 32 -14.32 1.47 -4.60
CA PRO A 32 -13.63 2.76 -4.65
C PRO A 32 -12.30 2.78 -3.88
N LEU A 33 -11.28 2.12 -4.42
CA LEU A 33 -9.91 2.11 -3.94
C LEU A 33 -9.31 3.45 -4.39
N GLY A 34 -9.12 4.35 -3.43
CA GLY A 34 -8.57 5.67 -3.73
C GLY A 34 -7.12 5.58 -4.19
N ALA A 35 -6.60 6.66 -4.79
CA ALA A 35 -5.19 6.74 -5.17
C ALA A 35 -4.25 6.57 -3.95
N ALA A 36 -4.68 7.01 -2.76
CA ALA A 36 -3.94 6.84 -1.51
C ALA A 36 -3.89 5.37 -1.04
N ASP A 37 -5.01 4.64 -1.12
CA ASP A 37 -5.03 3.23 -0.73
C ASP A 37 -4.20 2.40 -1.72
N ALA A 38 -4.37 2.68 -3.01
CA ALA A 38 -3.60 2.02 -4.06
C ALA A 38 -2.08 2.28 -3.93
N SER A 39 -1.66 3.48 -3.49
CA SER A 39 -0.24 3.78 -3.27
C SER A 39 0.34 3.02 -2.09
N LEU A 40 -0.40 2.92 -0.97
CA LEU A 40 0.00 2.11 0.16
C LEU A 40 0.20 0.64 -0.23
N ILE A 41 -0.73 0.08 -1.02
CA ILE A 41 -0.65 -1.32 -1.47
C ILE A 41 0.54 -1.53 -2.40
N ALA A 42 0.76 -0.65 -3.38
CA ALA A 42 1.89 -0.77 -4.30
C ALA A 42 3.25 -0.73 -3.58
N VAL A 43 3.41 0.20 -2.64
CA VAL A 43 4.65 0.30 -1.83
C VAL A 43 4.79 -0.91 -0.91
N ALA A 44 3.70 -1.37 -0.29
CA ALA A 44 3.71 -2.57 0.56
C ALA A 44 4.12 -3.83 -0.23
N GLU A 45 3.63 -3.99 -1.46
CA GLU A 45 4.05 -5.06 -2.37
C GLU A 45 5.56 -4.98 -2.67
N ARG A 46 6.08 -3.80 -3.03
CA ARG A 46 7.51 -3.62 -3.32
C ARG A 46 8.40 -3.89 -2.11
N LEU A 47 8.03 -3.37 -0.94
CA LEU A 47 8.81 -3.50 0.29
C LEU A 47 8.56 -4.80 1.04
N GLN A 48 7.65 -5.64 0.56
CA GLN A 48 7.24 -6.90 1.19
C GLN A 48 6.70 -6.72 2.62
N VAL A 49 6.01 -5.60 2.86
CA VAL A 49 5.38 -5.27 4.14
C VAL A 49 3.91 -5.66 4.09
N ARG A 50 3.43 -6.39 5.11
CA ARG A 50 2.04 -6.88 5.16
C ARG A 50 1.15 -6.11 6.11
N ASP A 51 1.76 -5.47 7.11
CA ASP A 51 1.05 -4.71 8.13
C ASP A 51 0.87 -3.25 7.67
N ILE A 52 -0.38 -2.82 7.55
CA ILE A 52 -0.73 -1.42 7.24
C ILE A 52 -1.54 -0.89 8.42
N ALA A 53 -1.02 0.13 9.09
CA ALA A 53 -1.77 0.85 10.11
C ALA A 53 -2.75 1.80 9.41
N SER A 54 -4.05 1.54 9.53
CA SER A 54 -5.08 2.40 8.95
C SER A 54 -6.39 2.32 9.74
N ALA A 55 -7.02 3.48 9.92
CA ALA A 55 -8.38 3.58 10.42
C ALA A 55 -9.43 3.16 9.37
N ASP A 56 -9.02 3.01 8.10
CA ASP A 56 -9.87 2.58 7.01
C ASP A 56 -9.72 1.06 6.74
N HIS A 57 -10.85 0.37 6.61
CA HIS A 57 -10.91 -1.08 6.41
C HIS A 57 -10.95 -1.52 4.93
N HIS A 58 -10.88 -0.58 3.97
CA HIS A 58 -10.98 -0.90 2.54
C HIS A 58 -9.88 -1.85 1.99
N PHE A 59 -8.74 -2.03 2.69
CA PHE A 59 -7.60 -2.83 2.23
C PHE A 59 -7.85 -4.35 2.16
N ARG A 60 -8.83 -4.89 2.90
CA ARG A 60 -9.01 -6.35 3.04
C ARG A 60 -9.52 -7.05 1.78
N ALA A 61 -10.07 -6.31 0.83
CA ALA A 61 -10.65 -6.86 -0.40
C ALA A 61 -9.63 -6.96 -1.56
N VAL A 62 -8.41 -6.46 -1.37
CA VAL A 62 -7.43 -6.35 -2.46
C VAL A 62 -6.60 -7.63 -2.58
N ARG A 63 -6.56 -8.18 -3.79
CA ARG A 63 -5.60 -9.22 -4.17
C ARG A 63 -4.28 -8.57 -4.54
N THR A 64 -3.27 -8.80 -3.72
CA THR A 64 -1.91 -8.27 -3.90
C THR A 64 -1.08 -9.13 -4.84
N ALA A 65 -0.01 -8.54 -5.36
CA ALA A 65 1.05 -9.21 -6.10
C ALA A 65 2.20 -9.54 -5.13
N GLY A 66 2.30 -10.81 -4.73
CA GLY A 66 3.43 -11.30 -3.93
C GLY A 66 3.27 -11.22 -2.42
N LEU A 67 2.15 -10.72 -1.90
CA LEU A 67 1.77 -10.88 -0.50
C LEU A 67 0.63 -11.89 -0.38
N ASP A 68 0.59 -12.65 0.71
CA ASP A 68 -0.50 -13.60 0.95
C ASP A 68 -1.81 -12.86 1.28
N TYR A 69 -1.70 -11.79 2.06
CA TYR A 69 -2.77 -10.88 2.45
C TYR A 69 -2.19 -9.58 3.02
N ILE A 70 -3.03 -8.55 3.13
CA ILE A 70 -2.73 -7.33 3.88
C ILE A 70 -3.39 -7.45 5.26
N ASN A 71 -2.59 -7.23 6.30
CA ASN A 71 -3.06 -7.13 7.66
C ASN A 71 -3.25 -5.66 8.03
N VAL A 72 -4.51 -5.25 8.26
CA VAL A 72 -4.78 -3.89 8.73
C VAL A 72 -4.71 -3.88 10.24
N VAL A 73 -3.78 -3.11 10.78
CA VAL A 73 -3.58 -2.91 12.22
C VAL A 73 -4.11 -1.54 12.65
N PRO A 74 -4.47 -1.37 13.94
CA PRO A 74 -4.82 -0.06 14.50
C PRO A 74 -3.71 0.97 14.39
#